data_AF-A0A7W7RNI2-F1
#
_entry.id   AF-A0A7W7RNI2-F1
#
_cell.length_a   1.000
_cell.length_b   1.000
_cell.length_c   1.000
_cell.angle_alpha   90.00
_cell.angle_beta   90.00
_cell.angle_gamma   90.00
#
_symmetry.space_group_name_H-M   'P 1'
#
loop_
_entity.id
_entity.type
_entity.pdbx_description
1 polymer ?
#
loop_
_entity_poly.entity_id
_entity_poly.type
_entity_poly.pdbx_seq_one_letter_code
_entity_poly.pdbx_strand_id
1 'polypeptide(L)' 'MGKHGKEVECRNCHGSGQVEESQDGKIVWVTCKICHGSGKV' A
#
# COMPACT_ATOMS: atom_id res chain seq x y z
N MET A 1 18.61 -20.90 -12.32
CA MET A 1 17.80 -20.75 -11.09
C MET A 1 17.27 -19.32 -11.06
N GLY A 2 16.08 -19.10 -11.62
CA GLY A 2 15.52 -17.75 -11.81
C GLY A 2 15.13 -17.14 -10.47
N LYS A 3 15.75 -16.02 -10.11
CA LYS A 3 15.29 -15.17 -9.01
C LYS A 3 14.03 -14.45 -9.48
N HIS A 4 12.87 -15.10 -9.40
CA HIS A 4 11.61 -14.38 -9.36
C HIS A 4 11.64 -13.54 -8.08
N GLY A 5 12.06 -12.28 -8.21
CA GLY A 5 11.83 -11.27 -7.18
C GLY A 5 10.33 -11.19 -7.00
N LYS A 6 9.81 -11.95 -6.04
CA LYS A 6 8.39 -11.99 -5.74
C LYS A 6 8.05 -10.60 -5.26
N GLU A 7 7.44 -9.79 -6.12
CA GLU A 7 6.91 -8.48 -5.74
C GLU A 7 6.15 -8.68 -4.44
N VAL A 8 6.66 -8.07 -3.36
CA VAL A 8 6.11 -8.30 -2.05
C VAL A 8 4.89 -7.39 -1.95
N GLU A 9 3.72 -7.99 -1.75
CA GLU A 9 2.52 -7.19 -1.53
C GLU A 9 2.74 -6.26 -0.35
N CYS A 10 2.41 -4.98 -0.54
CA CYS A 10 2.54 -4.00 0.52
C CYS A 10 1.53 -4.32 1.62
N ARG A 11 2.02 -4.81 2.76
CA ARG A 11 1.18 -5.16 3.93
C ARG A 11 0.49 -3.96 4.54
N ASN A 12 0.96 -2.74 4.27
CA ASN A 12 0.37 -1.53 4.81
C ASN A 12 -0.96 -1.18 4.11
N CYS A 13 -1.04 -1.41 2.81
CA CYS A 13 -2.26 -1.18 2.03
C CYS A 13 -2.94 -2.46 1.55
N HIS A 14 -2.38 -3.64 1.88
CA HIS A 14 -2.85 -4.95 1.41
C HIS A 14 -3.03 -5.00 -0.11
N GLY A 15 -2.04 -4.49 -0.85
CA GLY A 15 -2.08 -4.47 -2.32
C GLY A 15 -2.93 -3.36 -2.95
N SER A 16 -3.70 -2.59 -2.19
CA SER A 16 -4.63 -1.59 -2.75
C SER A 16 -3.97 -0.28 -3.21
N GLY A 17 -2.74 0.01 -2.75
CA GLY A 17 -2.04 1.26 -3.02
C GLY A 17 -2.52 2.46 -2.17
N GLN A 18 -3.57 2.30 -1.38
CA GLN A 18 -4.12 3.34 -0.51
C GLN A 18 -4.38 2.81 0.90
N VAL A 19 -4.40 3.69 1.88
CA VAL A 19 -4.79 3.34 3.25
C VAL A 19 -5.91 4.25 3.73
N GLU A 20 -6.76 3.68 4.56
CA GLU A 20 -7.80 4.40 5.25
C GLU A 20 -7.18 5.16 6.43
N GLU A 21 -7.34 6.49 6.44
CA GLU A 21 -6.90 7.34 7.54
C GLU A 21 -8.11 8.11 8.08
N SER A 22 -8.13 8.31 9.40
CA SER A 22 -9.12 9.14 10.06
C SER A 22 -8.55 10.54 10.27
N GLN A 23 -9.03 11.51 9.50
CA GLN A 23 -8.68 12.93 9.64
C GLN A 23 -9.94 13.72 9.99
N ASP A 24 -9.87 14.51 11.06
CA ASP A 24 -10.97 15.36 11.55
C ASP A 24 -12.30 14.60 11.73
N GLY A 25 -12.21 13.36 12.22
CA GLY A 25 -13.38 12.50 12.43
C GLY A 25 -14.02 11.96 11.14
N LYS A 26 -13.38 12.15 9.99
CA LYS A 26 -13.80 11.60 8.69
C LYS A 26 -12.81 10.54 8.22
N ILE A 27 -13.35 9.49 7.61
CA ILE A 27 -12.55 8.50 6.91
C ILE A 27 -12.16 9.05 5.55
N VAL A 28 -10.85 9.11 5.28
CA VAL A 28 -10.29 9.51 4.00
C VAL A 28 -9.32 8.45 3.49
N TRP A 29 -9.33 8.22 2.18
CA TRP A 29 -8.35 7.36 1.53
C TRP A 29 -7.14 8.19 1.14
N VAL A 30 -5.97 7.80 1.64
CA VAL A 30 -4.70 8.46 1.29
C VAL A 30 -3.77 7.47 0.59
N THR A 31 -2.92 7.97 -0.30
CA THR A 31 -1.91 7.15 -0.98
C THR A 31 -0.99 6.49 0.04
N CYS A 32 -0.76 5.18 -0.12
CA CYS A 32 0.13 4.44 0.75
C CYS A 32 1.57 4.91 0.55
N LYS A 33 2.13 5.53 1.59
CA LYS A 33 3.49 6.11 1.60
C LYS A 33 4.60 5.05 1.57
N ILE A 34 4.27 3.78 1.83
CA ILE A 34 5.23 2.67 1.81
C ILE A 34 5.46 2.18 0.38
N CYS A 35 4.39 1.98 -0.38
CA CYS A 35 4.47 1.52 -1.78
C CYS A 35 4.30 2.65 -2.80
N HIS A 36 4.13 3.90 -2.33
CA HIS A 36 3.86 5.07 -3.17
C HIS A 36 2.71 4.88 -4.16
N GLY A 37 1.69 4.10 -3.78
CA GLY A 37 0.52 3.83 -4.63
C GLY A 37 0.63 2.59 -5.53
N SER A 38 1.76 1.89 -5.56
CA SER A 38 1.94 0.72 -6.42
C SER A 38 1.25 -0.56 -5.91
N GLY A 39 0.90 -0.60 -4.63
CA GLY A 39 0.41 -1.82 -3.95
C GLY A 39 1.49 -2.84 -3.62
N LYS A 40 2.75 -2.61 -4.01
CA LYS A 40 3.87 -3.56 -3.87
C LYS A 40 5.13 -2.83 -3.37
N VAL A 41 5.97 -3.52 -2.60
CA VAL A 41 7.25 -2.99 -2.09
C VAL A 41 8.45 -3.69 -2.72
#